data_AF-A0A1G9YJH5-F1
#
_entry.id   AF-A0A1G9YJH5-F1
#
_cell.length_a   1.000
_cell.length_b   1.000
_cell.length_c   1.000
_cell.angle_alpha   90.00
_cell.angle_beta   90.00
_cell.angle_gamma   90.00
#
_symmetry.space_group_name_H-M   'P 1'
#
loop_
_entity.id
_entity.type
_entity.pdbx_description
1 polymer ?
#
loop_
_entity_poly.entity_id
_entity_poly.type
_entity_poly.pdbx_seq_one_letter_code
_entity_poly.pdbx_strand_id
1 'polypeptide(L)' 'MKHFLAAVLVLIAIASPSSAQRLVDPSKVAPEYREAAEKRRAEQIKQQECAHKADTEKVIARERTAFLIQCLESDAGK' A
#
# COMPACT_ATOMS: atom_id res chain seq x y z
N MET A 1 27.83 26.61 -5.10
CA MET A 1 26.36 26.72 -5.20
C MET A 1 25.77 25.86 -6.32
N LYS A 2 26.16 26.03 -7.60
CA LYS A 2 25.62 25.26 -8.76
C LYS A 2 25.78 23.74 -8.64
N HIS A 3 26.96 23.26 -8.23
CA HIS A 3 27.22 21.83 -8.03
C HIS A 3 26.48 21.25 -6.83
N PHE A 4 26.23 22.06 -5.80
CA PHE A 4 25.46 21.67 -4.63
C PHE A 4 23.98 21.46 -4.98
N LEU A 5 23.42 22.38 -5.78
CA LEU A 5 22.07 22.24 -6.34
C LEU A 5 21.93 21.01 -7.26
N ALA A 6 22.93 20.76 -8.10
CA ALA A 6 22.94 19.57 -8.96
C ALA A 6 22.98 18.27 -8.14
N ALA A 7 23.79 18.22 -7.07
CA ALA A 7 23.88 17.05 -6.20
C ALA A 7 22.56 16.77 -5.47
N VAL A 8 21.86 17.80 -4.99
CA VAL A 8 20.55 17.65 -4.31
C VAL A 8 19.48 17.11 -5.26
N LEU A 9 19.43 17.58 -6.51
CA LEU A 9 18.47 17.07 -7.50
C LEU A 9 18.71 15.60 -7.86
N VAL A 10 19.98 15.16 -7.95
CA VAL A 10 20.34 13.76 -8.18
C VAL A 10 19.91 12.88 -7.01
N LEU A 11 20.11 13.33 -5.76
CA LEU A 11 19.71 12.60 -4.56
C LEU A 11 18.18 12.39 -4.48
N ILE A 12 17.39 13.39 -4.86
CA ILE A 12 15.92 13.29 -4.86
C ILE A 12 15.43 12.31 -5.95
N ALA A 13 16.07 12.27 -7.11
CA ALA A 13 15.67 11.37 -8.20
C ALA A 13 15.91 9.89 -7.89
N ILE A 14 16.89 9.56 -7.04
CA ILE A 14 17.20 8.19 -6.63
C ILE A 14 16.34 7.75 -5.44
N ALA A 15 15.82 8.71 -4.67
CA ALA A 15 14.86 8.46 -3.59
C ALA A 15 13.49 8.05 -4.17
N SER A 16 13.42 6.81 -4.67
CA SER A 16 12.16 6.17 -5.01
C SER A 16 11.39 5.96 -3.71
N PRO A 17 10.22 6.60 -3.49
CA PRO A 17 9.38 6.22 -2.37
C PRO A 17 9.08 4.74 -2.53
N SER A 18 9.47 3.94 -1.53
CA SER A 18 9.16 2.50 -1.49
C SER A 18 7.64 2.37 -1.57
N SER A 19 7.21 1.99 -2.76
CA SER A 19 5.84 2.01 -3.27
C SER A 19 4.80 1.52 -2.27
N ALA A 20 3.61 2.10 -2.35
CA ALA A 20 2.38 1.41 -1.98
C ALA A 20 2.48 -0.05 -2.43
N GLN A 21 2.17 -1.00 -1.54
CA GLN A 21 2.31 -2.43 -1.82
C GLN A 21 1.66 -2.75 -3.18
N ARG A 22 2.50 -3.08 -4.16
CA ARG A 22 2.06 -3.36 -5.52
C ARG A 22 1.18 -4.60 -5.47
N LEU A 23 -0.03 -4.49 -5.99
CA LEU A 23 -0.98 -5.59 -6.00
C LEU A 23 -0.35 -6.83 -6.65
N VAL A 24 -0.41 -7.96 -5.94
CA VAL A 24 0.15 -9.23 -6.42
C VAL A 24 -0.54 -9.67 -7.70
N ASP A 25 0.26 -10.03 -8.71
CA ASP A 25 -0.19 -10.63 -9.97
C ASP A 25 0.04 -12.15 -9.91
N PRO A 26 -1.00 -12.98 -9.74
CA PRO A 26 -0.86 -14.44 -9.64
C PRO A 26 -0.27 -15.08 -10.90
N SER A 27 -0.40 -14.44 -12.08
CA SER A 27 0.16 -14.98 -13.33
C SER A 27 1.68 -14.93 -13.37
N LYS A 28 2.29 -14.06 -12.54
CA LYS A 28 3.74 -13.90 -12.39
C LYS A 28 4.32 -14.77 -11.28
N VAL A 29 3.47 -15.49 -10.56
CA VAL A 29 3.88 -16.42 -9.50
C VAL A 29 3.92 -17.84 -10.07
N ALA A 30 4.88 -18.64 -9.59
CA ALA A 30 5.02 -20.02 -9.99
C ALA A 30 3.69 -20.79 -9.75
N PRO A 31 3.30 -21.73 -10.64
CA PRO A 31 1.99 -22.39 -10.59
C PRO A 31 1.63 -22.98 -9.22
N GLU A 32 2.61 -23.55 -8.52
CA GLU A 32 2.50 -24.14 -7.19
C GLU A 32 2.12 -23.15 -6.08
N TYR A 33 2.28 -21.84 -6.31
CA TYR A 33 1.96 -20.78 -5.34
C TYR A 33 0.83 -19.86 -5.80
N ARG A 34 0.15 -20.15 -6.92
CA ARG A 34 -0.90 -19.27 -7.48
C ARG A 34 -2.06 -19.05 -6.51
N GLU A 35 -2.52 -20.10 -5.85
CA GLU A 35 -3.59 -19.99 -4.86
C GLU A 35 -3.21 -19.04 -3.72
N ALA A 36 -1.97 -19.14 -3.23
CA ALA A 36 -1.46 -18.23 -2.21
C ALA A 36 -1.38 -16.79 -2.74
N ALA A 37 -0.96 -16.60 -4.00
CA ALA A 37 -0.90 -15.29 -4.65
C ALA A 37 -2.30 -14.66 -4.80
N GLU A 38 -3.31 -15.44 -5.16
CA GLU A 38 -4.71 -15.01 -5.25
C GLU A 38 -5.26 -14.59 -3.89
N LYS A 39 -5.01 -15.39 -2.84
CA LYS A 39 -5.39 -15.04 -1.45
C LYS A 39 -4.73 -13.74 -1.01
N ARG A 40 -3.43 -13.58 -1.26
CA ARG A 40 -2.70 -12.33 -0.94
C ARG A 40 -3.22 -11.14 -1.73
N ARG A 41 -3.63 -11.33 -2.98
CA ARG A 41 -4.23 -10.27 -3.81
C ARG A 41 -5.56 -9.82 -3.22
N ALA A 42 -6.42 -10.75 -2.82
CA ALA A 42 -7.70 -10.44 -2.18
C ALA A 42 -7.49 -9.61 -0.90
N GLU A 43 -6.54 -10.00 -0.05
CA GLU A 43 -6.23 -9.25 1.18
C GLU A 43 -5.67 -7.84 0.89
N GLN A 44 -4.82 -7.67 -0.13
CA GLN A 44 -4.32 -6.36 -0.53
C GLN A 44 -5.44 -5.44 -1.05
N ILE A 45 -6.43 -5.98 -1.76
CA ILE A 45 -7.60 -5.21 -2.22
C ILE A 45 -8.39 -4.70 -1.00
N LYS A 46 -8.70 -5.56 -0.03
CA LYS A 46 -9.39 -5.16 1.20
C LYS A 46 -8.65 -4.05 1.95
N GLN A 47 -7.32 -4.17 2.08
CA GLN A 47 -6.50 -3.14 2.72
C GLN A 47 -6.53 -1.81 1.96
N GLN A 48 -6.46 -1.84 0.63
CA GLN A 48 -6.57 -0.63 -0.20
C GLN A 48 -7.94 0.02 -0.08
N GLU A 49 -9.03 -0.77 -0.04
CA GLU A 49 -10.39 -0.26 0.16
C GLU A 49 -10.55 0.41 1.52
N CYS A 50 -10.04 -0.19 2.61
CA CYS A 50 -10.04 0.44 3.93
C CYS A 50 -9.18 1.71 3.98
N ALA A 51 -8.03 1.73 3.31
CA ALA A 51 -7.22 2.94 3.18
C ALA A 51 -7.96 4.06 2.43
N HIS A 52 -8.62 3.72 1.33
CA HIS A 52 -9.43 4.66 0.56
C HIS A 52 -10.62 5.22 1.37
N LYS A 53 -11.29 4.37 2.18
CA LYS A 53 -12.33 4.82 3.12
C LYS A 53 -11.76 5.84 4.12
N ALA A 54 -10.60 5.54 4.73
CA ALA A 54 -9.95 6.45 5.68
C ALA A 54 -9.58 7.81 5.05
N ASP A 55 -9.14 7.81 3.78
CA ASP A 55 -8.84 9.02 3.03
C ASP A 55 -10.10 9.83 2.72
N THR A 56 -11.17 9.14 2.31
CA THR A 56 -12.47 9.75 2.00
C THR A 56 -13.07 10.43 3.24
N GLU A 57 -12.96 9.79 4.39
CA GLU A 57 -13.43 10.29 5.68
C GLU A 57 -12.47 11.32 6.32
N LYS A 58 -11.33 11.59 5.68
CA LYS A 58 -10.28 12.52 6.16
C LYS A 58 -9.82 12.19 7.58
N VAL A 59 -9.71 10.90 7.88
CA VAL A 59 -9.28 10.42 9.20
C VAL A 59 -7.88 10.97 9.49
N ILE A 60 -7.75 11.68 10.61
CA ILE A 60 -6.48 12.31 10.98
C ILE A 60 -5.41 11.25 11.26
N ALA A 61 -4.14 11.61 11.07
CA ALA A 61 -3.03 10.67 11.21
C ALA A 61 -3.00 9.92 12.55
N ARG A 62 -3.43 10.57 13.64
CA ARG A 62 -3.51 9.96 14.98
C ARG A 62 -4.53 8.81 15.04
N GLU A 63 -5.66 8.93 14.34
CA GLU A 63 -6.79 8.00 14.42
C GLU A 63 -6.75 6.95 13.31
N ARG A 64 -5.96 7.20 12.27
CA ARG A 64 -5.92 6.39 11.05
C ARG A 64 -5.67 4.91 11.32
N THR A 65 -4.74 4.56 12.20
CA THR A 65 -4.45 3.15 12.52
C THR A 65 -5.65 2.45 13.15
N ALA A 66 -6.32 3.09 14.11
CA ALA A 66 -7.50 2.52 14.77
C ALA A 66 -8.65 2.32 13.76
N PHE A 67 -8.88 3.32 12.89
CA PHE A 67 -9.86 3.22 11.81
C PHE A 67 -9.57 2.03 10.88
N LEU A 68 -8.32 1.87 10.45
CA LEU A 68 -7.94 0.79 9.53
C LEU A 68 -8.15 -0.59 10.16
N ILE A 69 -7.77 -0.77 11.44
CA ILE A 69 -8.00 -2.03 12.17
C ILE A 69 -9.48 -2.35 12.20
N GLN A 70 -10.32 -1.39 12.64
CA GLN A 70 -11.76 -1.59 12.74
C GLN A 70 -12.41 -1.86 11.38
N CYS A 71 -11.97 -1.19 10.32
CA CYS A 71 -12.46 -1.43 8.96
C CYS A 71 -12.17 -2.87 8.50
N LEU A 72 -10.94 -3.34 8.73
CA LEU A 72 -10.52 -4.69 8.32
C LEU A 72 -11.24 -5.77 9.13
N GLU A 73 -11.44 -5.58 10.42
CA GLU A 73 -12.21 -6.50 11.28
C GLU A 73 -13.68 -6.57 10.86
N SER A 74 -14.29 -5.42 10.53
CA SER A 74 -15.68 -5.34 10.10
C SER A 74 -15.92 -6.03 8.75
N ASP A 75 -14.96 -5.99 7.82
CA ASP A 75 -15.04 -6.70 6.54
C ASP A 75 -14.66 -8.19 6.67
N ALA A 76 -13.96 -8.61 7.73
CA ALA A 76 -13.72 -10.04 8.02
C ALA A 76 -14.93 -10.76 8.64
N GLY A 77 -15.86 -10.01 9.25
CA GLY A 77 -17.10 -10.54 9.83
C GLY A 77 -18.30 -10.58 8.88
N LYS A 78 -18.12 -10.22 7.60
CA LYS A 78 -19.12 -10.33 6.53
C LYS A 78 -18.87 -11.56 5.67
#